data_AF-A0A848NQS7-F1
#
_entry.id   AF-A0A848NQS7-F1
#
_cell.length_a   1.000
_cell.length_b   1.000
_cell.length_c   1.000
_cell.angle_alpha   90.00
_cell.angle_beta   90.00
_cell.angle_gamma   90.00
#
_symmetry.space_group_name_H-M   'P 1'
#
loop_
_entity.id
_entity.type
_entity.pdbx_description
1 polymer ?
#
loop_
_entity_poly.entity_id
_entity_poly.type
_entity_poly.pdbx_seq_one_letter_code
_entity_poly.pdbx_strand_id
1 'polypeptide(L)'
;MTEPLAKPPRKNPVARTRQPTLPPGARSRAAQGLTAAAAEGRFELQTCADCGAVQYPPREVCGHCLSERLPWRPVDPNGVLLVSTTLHHSNDLYFRERLPWRVGTVRMDAGPSVVAHVHQDCADGARVRLALKLDRGGQAVMIALPERNTPNMEDDKTLRETSCDPKFRRALVTDGKSAVGQAVARALLDAGCPTVFLGDPQAWRRDAGFDALAADPRVQALALDVTDSAPVDSGAASIGVKVRHLVNTAD
;
A
#
# COMPACT_ATOMS: atom_id res chain seq x y z
N MET A 1 -18.49 -7.78 -6.83
CA MET A 1 -17.30 -8.37 -7.47
C MET A 1 -16.59 -7.26 -8.19
N THR A 2 -15.33 -7.01 -7.82
CA THR A 2 -14.51 -5.93 -8.39
C THR A 2 -14.39 -6.11 -9.90
N GLU A 3 -14.77 -5.07 -10.64
CA GLU A 3 -14.54 -5.02 -12.08
C GLU A 3 -13.04 -4.83 -12.38
N PRO A 4 -12.50 -5.44 -13.45
CA PRO A 4 -11.13 -5.21 -13.86
C PRO A 4 -10.85 -3.72 -14.10
N LEU A 5 -9.73 -3.22 -13.59
CA LEU A 5 -9.31 -1.85 -13.83
C LEU A 5 -9.09 -1.64 -15.33
N ALA A 6 -9.77 -0.65 -15.90
CA ALA A 6 -9.52 -0.23 -17.28
C ALA A 6 -8.19 0.53 -17.36
N LYS A 7 -7.49 0.38 -18.50
CA LYS A 7 -6.27 1.14 -18.77
C LYS A 7 -6.57 2.65 -18.72
N PRO A 8 -5.85 3.43 -17.89
CA PRO A 8 -6.10 4.87 -17.79
C PRO A 8 -5.89 5.57 -19.14
N PRO A 9 -6.76 6.52 -19.53
CA PRO A 9 -6.56 7.32 -20.73
C PRO A 9 -5.32 8.21 -20.58
N ARG A 10 -4.83 8.75 -21.71
CA ARG A 10 -3.77 9.77 -21.68
C ARG A 10 -4.24 10.97 -20.86
N LYS A 11 -3.34 11.50 -20.02
CA LYS A 11 -3.62 12.66 -19.17
C LYS A 11 -4.04 13.84 -20.05
N ASN A 12 -5.23 14.40 -19.79
CA ASN A 12 -5.65 15.67 -20.37
C ASN A 12 -4.89 16.81 -19.65
N PRO A 13 -4.06 17.61 -20.36
CA PRO A 13 -3.26 18.66 -19.73
C PRO A 13 -4.10 19.82 -19.18
N VAL A 14 -5.32 20.01 -19.68
CA VAL A 14 -6.24 21.07 -19.22
C VAL A 14 -7.04 20.64 -17.99
N ALA A 15 -7.23 19.33 -17.80
CA ALA A 15 -7.94 18.81 -16.64
C ALA A 15 -7.14 19.01 -15.35
N ARG A 16 -7.83 19.36 -14.27
CA ARG A 16 -7.22 19.48 -12.94
C ARG A 16 -6.54 18.17 -12.57
N THR A 17 -5.25 18.25 -12.25
CA THR A 17 -4.51 17.10 -11.71
C THR A 17 -4.87 16.91 -10.25
N ARG A 18 -5.17 15.66 -9.87
CA ARG A 18 -5.35 15.27 -8.48
C ARG A 18 -4.11 15.63 -7.67
N GLN A 19 -4.31 16.32 -6.55
CA GLN A 19 -3.22 16.75 -5.69
C GLN A 19 -2.65 15.58 -4.87
N PRO A 20 -1.33 15.51 -4.62
CA PRO A 20 -0.71 14.47 -3.81
C PRO A 20 -0.87 14.78 -2.30
N THR A 21 -2.12 14.90 -1.85
CA THR A 21 -2.43 15.11 -0.43
C THR A 21 -2.17 13.84 0.38
N LEU A 22 -1.95 14.00 1.70
CA LEU A 22 -1.74 12.92 2.65
C LEU A 22 -2.94 12.79 3.60
N PRO A 23 -3.24 11.57 4.09
CA PRO A 23 -4.32 11.35 5.04
C PRO A 23 -4.01 12.01 6.41
N PRO A 24 -5.01 12.17 7.29
CA PRO A 24 -4.82 12.69 8.65
C PRO A 24 -3.75 11.91 9.44
N GLY A 25 -2.69 12.62 9.83
CA GLY A 25 -1.49 12.02 10.44
C GLY A 25 -1.50 11.90 11.96
N ALA A 26 -2.40 12.58 12.68
CA ALA A 26 -2.39 12.55 14.15
C ALA A 26 -2.67 11.13 14.68
N ARG A 27 -1.76 10.60 15.49
CA ARG A 27 -1.85 9.29 16.14
C ARG A 27 -1.30 9.37 17.56
N SER A 28 -1.84 8.55 18.47
CA SER A 28 -1.26 8.38 19.80
C SER A 28 0.06 7.61 19.72
N ARG A 29 0.89 7.70 20.77
CA ARG A 29 2.12 6.90 20.88
C ARG A 29 1.80 5.41 20.80
N ALA A 30 0.80 4.94 21.56
CA ALA A 30 0.35 3.55 21.50
C ALA A 30 0.01 3.08 20.07
N ALA A 31 -0.58 3.93 19.22
CA ALA A 31 -0.93 3.55 17.85
C ALA A 31 0.28 3.24 16.95
N GLN A 32 1.50 3.64 17.32
CA GLN A 32 2.72 3.29 16.56
C GLN A 32 2.95 1.78 16.48
N GLY A 33 2.47 1.00 17.47
CA GLY A 33 2.55 -0.47 17.41
C GLY A 33 1.73 -1.07 16.26
N LEU A 34 0.57 -0.50 15.92
CA LEU A 34 -0.17 -0.90 14.70
C LEU A 34 0.66 -0.62 13.46
N THR A 35 1.33 0.54 13.40
CA THR A 35 2.17 0.95 12.26
C THR A 35 3.36 0.01 12.10
N ALA A 36 4.02 -0.39 13.19
CA ALA A 36 5.10 -1.38 13.15
C ALA A 36 4.61 -2.72 12.60
N ALA A 37 3.50 -3.25 13.12
CA ALA A 37 2.91 -4.49 12.62
C ALA A 37 2.53 -4.40 11.12
N ALA A 38 1.91 -3.29 10.71
CA ALA A 38 1.51 -3.04 9.32
C ALA A 38 2.71 -2.98 8.36
N ALA A 39 3.82 -2.35 8.78
CA ALA A 39 5.03 -2.23 7.98
C ALA A 39 5.69 -3.60 7.72
N GLU A 40 5.54 -4.53 8.65
CA GLU A 40 6.05 -5.90 8.55
C GLU A 40 5.03 -6.88 7.96
N GLY A 41 3.86 -6.40 7.53
CA GLY A 41 2.79 -7.24 6.99
C GLY A 41 2.14 -8.17 8.03
N ARG A 42 2.30 -7.88 9.32
CA ARG A 42 1.70 -8.63 10.43
C ARG A 42 0.37 -8.02 10.84
N PHE A 43 -0.48 -8.85 11.46
CA PHE A 43 -1.72 -8.42 12.08
C PHE A 43 -1.64 -8.62 13.59
N GLU A 44 -1.31 -7.55 14.32
CA GLU A 44 -1.12 -7.59 15.76
C GLU A 44 -1.96 -6.53 16.45
N LEU A 45 -2.48 -6.86 17.63
CA LEU A 45 -3.18 -5.95 18.52
C LEU A 45 -2.62 -6.05 19.93
N GLN A 46 -2.90 -5.04 20.76
CA GLN A 46 -2.63 -5.12 22.19
C GLN A 46 -3.46 -6.23 22.82
N THR A 47 -2.78 -7.16 23.48
CA THR A 47 -3.39 -8.26 24.23
C THR A 47 -2.90 -8.20 25.67
N CYS A 48 -3.82 -7.94 26.61
CA CYS A 48 -3.47 -7.80 28.02
C CYS A 48 -2.84 -9.08 28.57
N ALA A 49 -1.66 -8.96 29.20
CA ALA A 49 -0.97 -10.09 29.81
C ALA A 49 -1.69 -10.66 31.04
N ASP A 50 -2.67 -9.92 31.59
CA ASP A 50 -3.27 -10.24 32.89
C ASP A 50 -4.64 -10.86 32.75
N CYS A 51 -5.49 -10.27 31.90
CA CYS A 51 -6.84 -10.76 31.65
C CYS A 51 -7.03 -11.37 30.25
N GLY A 52 -6.01 -11.33 29.38
CA GLY A 52 -6.09 -11.85 28.01
C GLY A 52 -6.93 -11.02 27.04
N ALA A 53 -7.53 -9.91 27.47
CA ALA A 53 -8.37 -9.10 26.60
C ALA A 53 -7.57 -8.49 25.43
N VAL A 54 -8.05 -8.70 24.21
CA VAL A 54 -7.59 -8.02 23.01
C VAL A 54 -8.32 -6.69 22.89
N GLN A 55 -7.61 -5.59 22.64
CA GLN A 55 -8.23 -4.26 22.59
C GLN A 55 -7.93 -3.47 21.32
N TYR A 56 -8.95 -2.75 20.90
CA TYR A 56 -8.90 -1.72 19.88
C TYR A 56 -9.86 -0.59 20.31
N PRO A 57 -9.50 0.70 20.09
CA PRO A 57 -8.20 1.18 19.63
C PRO A 57 -7.10 0.98 20.70
N PRO A 58 -5.81 1.07 20.33
CA PRO A 58 -4.70 0.96 21.27
C PRO A 58 -4.74 2.03 22.36
N ARG A 59 -4.38 1.66 23.60
CA ARG A 59 -4.40 2.50 24.80
C ARG A 59 -3.19 2.21 25.69
N GLU A 60 -2.95 3.07 26.68
CA GLU A 60 -1.86 2.89 27.66
C GLU A 60 -2.21 1.89 28.78
N VAL A 61 -3.51 1.66 29.03
CA VAL A 61 -4.03 0.70 30.01
C VAL A 61 -5.10 -0.18 29.41
N CYS A 62 -5.28 -1.39 29.97
CA CYS A 62 -6.29 -2.32 29.54
C CYS A 62 -7.69 -1.77 29.80
N GLY A 63 -8.56 -1.74 28.79
CA GLY A 63 -9.95 -1.32 28.93
C GLY A 63 -10.82 -2.25 29.81
N HIS A 64 -10.32 -3.43 30.18
CA HIS A 64 -11.04 -4.41 30.99
C HIS A 64 -10.57 -4.45 32.46
N CYS A 65 -9.26 -4.62 32.70
CA CYS A 65 -8.71 -4.78 34.06
C CYS A 65 -7.77 -3.65 34.51
N LEU A 66 -7.59 -2.61 33.69
CA LEU A 66 -6.69 -1.46 33.95
C LEU A 66 -5.19 -1.79 34.04
N SER A 67 -4.77 -3.03 33.78
CA SER A 67 -3.35 -3.39 33.69
C SER A 67 -2.63 -2.62 32.57
N GLU A 68 -1.41 -2.18 32.87
CA GLU A 68 -0.49 -1.55 31.92
C GLU A 68 0.26 -2.57 31.05
N ARG A 69 0.18 -3.88 31.37
CA ARG A 69 0.90 -4.94 30.64
C ARG A 69 0.17 -5.30 29.34
N LEU A 70 0.39 -4.49 28.31
CA LEU A 70 -0.25 -4.60 26.99
C LEU A 70 0.76 -4.91 25.86
N PRO A 71 1.35 -6.12 25.83
CA PRO A 71 2.18 -6.52 24.70
C PRO A 71 1.37 -6.58 23.39
N TRP A 72 2.05 -6.29 22.29
CA TRP A 72 1.54 -6.53 20.94
C TRP A 72 1.69 -8.01 20.62
N ARG A 73 0.60 -8.65 20.19
CA ARG A 73 0.59 -10.08 19.86
C ARG A 73 -0.19 -10.31 18.57
N PRO A 74 0.18 -11.32 17.76
CA PRO A 74 -0.65 -11.79 16.68
C PRO A 74 -2.03 -12.19 17.20
N VAL A 75 -3.07 -11.78 16.49
CA VAL A 75 -4.46 -12.14 16.80
C VAL A 75 -5.16 -12.60 15.52
N ASP A 76 -6.24 -13.38 15.67
CA ASP A 76 -7.05 -13.79 14.52
C ASP A 76 -7.64 -12.55 13.82
N PRO A 77 -7.31 -12.31 12.53
CA PRO A 77 -7.80 -11.15 11.79
C PRO A 77 -9.23 -11.33 11.27
N ASN A 78 -9.87 -12.47 11.49
CA ASN A 78 -11.19 -12.73 10.95
C ASN A 78 -12.31 -12.10 11.80
N GLY A 79 -13.44 -11.86 11.15
CA GLY A 79 -14.61 -11.28 11.79
C GLY A 79 -15.82 -11.19 10.87
N VAL A 80 -16.85 -10.51 11.35
CA VAL A 80 -18.08 -10.21 10.62
C VAL A 80 -18.17 -8.70 10.37
N LEU A 81 -18.37 -8.29 9.12
CA LEU A 81 -18.69 -6.91 8.80
C LEU A 81 -20.11 -6.62 9.31
N LEU A 82 -20.24 -5.87 10.40
CA LEU A 82 -21.54 -5.59 11.01
C LEU A 82 -22.38 -4.67 10.13
N VAL A 83 -21.76 -3.56 9.71
CA VAL A 83 -22.38 -2.53 8.89
C VAL A 83 -21.32 -1.76 8.14
N SER A 84 -21.64 -1.35 6.92
CA SER A 84 -20.81 -0.45 6.11
C SER A 84 -21.59 0.76 5.63
N THR A 85 -20.86 1.84 5.34
CA THR A 85 -21.40 3.04 4.72
C THR A 85 -20.42 3.58 3.69
N THR A 86 -20.96 4.30 2.71
CA THR A 86 -20.18 4.94 1.65
C THR A 86 -20.16 6.44 1.87
N LEU A 87 -18.96 6.97 2.10
CA LEU A 87 -18.74 8.41 2.19
C LEU A 87 -18.77 8.99 0.78
N HIS A 88 -19.68 9.93 0.55
CA HIS A 88 -19.79 10.71 -0.70
C HIS A 88 -19.31 12.16 -0.54
N HIS A 89 -18.96 12.57 0.68
CA HIS A 89 -18.44 13.90 0.98
C HIS A 89 -17.39 13.83 2.11
N SER A 90 -16.39 14.71 2.07
CA SER A 90 -15.39 14.85 3.12
C SER A 90 -14.77 16.26 3.11
N ASN A 91 -14.53 16.79 4.30
CA ASN A 91 -13.77 18.03 4.51
C ASN A 91 -12.25 17.78 4.49
N ASP A 92 -11.83 16.52 4.66
CA ASP A 92 -10.43 16.15 4.56
C ASP A 92 -10.00 16.07 3.09
N LEU A 93 -8.92 16.79 2.75
CA LEU A 93 -8.45 16.93 1.38
C LEU A 93 -8.00 15.60 0.78
N TYR A 94 -7.48 14.66 1.57
CA TYR A 94 -7.06 13.35 1.06
C TYR A 94 -8.26 12.54 0.61
N PHE A 95 -9.28 12.44 1.47
CA PHE A 95 -10.48 11.69 1.16
C PHE A 95 -11.31 12.37 0.08
N ARG A 96 -11.41 13.71 0.06
CA ARG A 96 -12.15 14.45 -0.97
C ARG A 96 -11.69 14.12 -2.40
N GLU A 97 -10.40 13.86 -2.60
CA GLU A 97 -9.80 13.46 -3.88
C GLU A 97 -9.96 11.94 -4.20
N ARG A 98 -10.68 11.19 -3.35
CA ARG A 98 -10.81 9.71 -3.36
C ARG A 98 -12.26 9.22 -3.30
N LEU A 99 -13.22 10.11 -3.13
CA LEU A 99 -14.63 9.74 -3.00
C LEU A 99 -15.16 9.08 -4.28
N PRO A 100 -16.13 8.16 -4.17
CA PRO A 100 -16.71 7.63 -2.93
C PRO A 100 -15.75 6.69 -2.18
N TRP A 101 -15.84 6.67 -0.84
CA TRP A 101 -14.96 5.88 0.02
C TRP A 101 -15.75 5.06 1.05
N ARG A 102 -15.52 3.75 1.12
CA ARG A 102 -16.34 2.85 1.93
C ARG A 102 -15.64 2.53 3.26
N VAL A 103 -16.41 2.64 4.34
CA VAL A 103 -15.95 2.37 5.72
C VAL A 103 -16.99 1.53 6.44
N GLY A 104 -16.58 0.83 7.49
CA GLY A 104 -17.49 0.00 8.26
C GLY A 104 -16.91 -0.47 9.57
N THR A 105 -17.77 -1.12 10.35
CA THR A 105 -17.40 -1.71 11.63
C THR A 105 -17.35 -3.22 11.50
N VAL A 106 -16.21 -3.82 11.83
CA VAL A 106 -16.04 -5.27 11.85
C VAL A 106 -16.02 -5.75 13.29
N ARG A 107 -16.87 -6.72 13.62
CA ARG A 107 -16.77 -7.48 14.86
C ARG A 107 -15.73 -8.56 14.67
N MET A 108 -14.58 -8.44 15.32
CA MET A 108 -13.54 -9.45 15.24
C MET A 108 -13.90 -10.67 16.10
N ASP A 109 -13.48 -11.85 15.64
CA ASP A 109 -13.57 -13.08 16.43
C ASP A 109 -12.65 -13.00 17.66
N ALA A 110 -11.54 -12.25 17.55
CA ALA A 110 -10.62 -11.96 18.65
C ALA A 110 -11.21 -11.07 19.76
N GLY A 111 -12.44 -10.56 19.61
CA GLY A 111 -13.17 -9.89 20.68
C GLY A 111 -13.50 -8.41 20.47
N PRO A 112 -12.64 -7.52 19.94
CA PRO A 112 -13.01 -6.11 19.76
C PRO A 112 -13.84 -5.86 18.50
N SER A 113 -14.53 -4.72 18.46
CA SER A 113 -15.10 -4.19 17.22
C SER A 113 -14.19 -3.09 16.69
N VAL A 114 -13.86 -3.14 15.39
CA VAL A 114 -12.89 -2.23 14.77
C VAL A 114 -13.49 -1.43 13.63
N VAL A 115 -13.00 -0.21 13.43
CA VAL A 115 -13.34 0.60 12.26
C VAL A 115 -12.33 0.31 11.16
N ALA A 116 -12.81 -0.04 9.97
CA ALA A 116 -12.00 -0.40 8.83
C ALA A 116 -12.46 0.31 7.55
N HIS A 117 -11.53 0.50 6.62
CA HIS A 117 -11.89 0.69 5.22
C HIS A 117 -12.45 -0.62 4.67
N VAL A 118 -13.47 -0.55 3.84
CA VAL A 118 -14.21 -1.75 3.40
C VAL A 118 -13.99 -1.95 1.91
N HIS A 119 -13.41 -3.08 1.54
CA HIS A 119 -13.29 -3.48 0.15
C HIS A 119 -14.68 -3.62 -0.49
N GLN A 120 -14.82 -3.24 -1.76
CA GLN A 120 -16.14 -3.21 -2.41
C GLN A 120 -16.86 -4.57 -2.47
N ASP A 121 -16.11 -5.66 -2.50
CA ASP A 121 -16.67 -7.04 -2.51
C ASP A 121 -17.16 -7.53 -1.15
N CYS A 122 -17.00 -6.75 -0.09
CA CYS A 122 -17.56 -7.08 1.22
C CYS A 122 -19.03 -6.65 1.31
N ALA A 123 -19.86 -7.50 1.90
CA ALA A 123 -21.27 -7.23 2.18
C ALA A 123 -21.52 -7.20 3.70
N ASP A 124 -22.51 -6.42 4.12
CA ASP A 124 -22.91 -6.36 5.52
C ASP A 124 -23.44 -7.73 5.97
N GLY A 125 -23.08 -8.16 7.17
CA GLY A 125 -23.34 -9.50 7.70
C GLY A 125 -22.38 -10.59 7.19
N ALA A 126 -21.50 -10.31 6.23
CA ALA A 126 -20.58 -11.31 5.67
C ALA A 126 -19.33 -11.51 6.54
N ARG A 127 -18.71 -12.69 6.38
CA ARG A 127 -17.37 -12.99 6.88
C ARG A 127 -16.32 -12.18 6.12
N VAL A 128 -15.41 -11.58 6.87
CA VAL A 128 -14.32 -10.77 6.35
C VAL A 128 -13.01 -11.13 7.04
N ARG A 129 -11.92 -10.85 6.35
CA ARG A 129 -10.56 -10.93 6.89
C ARG A 129 -9.97 -9.53 6.93
N LEU A 130 -9.52 -9.10 8.11
CA LEU A 130 -8.85 -7.81 8.26
C LEU A 130 -7.39 -7.92 7.82
N ALA A 131 -6.86 -6.80 7.32
CA ALA A 131 -5.45 -6.59 7.09
C ALA A 131 -5.04 -5.23 7.64
N LEU A 132 -3.84 -5.17 8.24
CA LEU A 132 -3.17 -3.90 8.52
C LEU A 132 -2.32 -3.53 7.30
N LYS A 133 -2.51 -2.30 6.79
CA LYS A 133 -1.70 -1.74 5.71
C LYS A 133 -1.24 -0.34 6.09
N LEU A 134 -0.14 0.10 5.50
CA LEU A 134 0.28 1.49 5.57
C LEU A 134 -0.53 2.34 4.59
N ASP A 135 -1.10 3.43 5.07
CA ASP A 135 -1.66 4.47 4.22
C ASP A 135 -0.55 5.30 3.55
N ARG A 136 -0.94 6.30 2.75
CA ARG A 136 0.00 7.17 2.05
C ARG A 136 0.84 8.05 2.98
N GLY A 137 0.42 8.24 4.22
CA GLY A 137 1.18 8.94 5.27
C GLY A 137 2.03 8.00 6.12
N GLY A 138 2.11 6.71 5.77
CA GLY A 138 2.87 5.71 6.52
C GLY A 138 2.21 5.30 7.85
N GLN A 139 0.91 5.56 8.04
CA GLN A 139 0.18 5.14 9.23
C GLN A 139 -0.58 3.84 8.99
N ALA A 140 -0.69 3.00 10.01
CA ALA A 140 -1.53 1.82 9.93
C ALA A 140 -3.01 2.18 9.76
N VAL A 141 -3.64 1.49 8.82
CA VAL A 141 -5.09 1.46 8.61
C VAL A 141 -5.55 0.00 8.52
N MET A 142 -6.77 -0.26 9.00
CA MET A 142 -7.41 -1.57 8.86
C MET A 142 -8.24 -1.60 7.59
N ILE A 143 -8.14 -2.69 6.84
CA ILE A 143 -8.95 -2.95 5.65
C ILE A 143 -9.68 -4.26 5.84
N ALA A 144 -11.01 -4.22 5.72
CA ALA A 144 -11.86 -5.41 5.65
C ALA A 144 -11.86 -5.95 4.23
N LEU A 145 -11.26 -7.12 4.05
CA LEU A 145 -11.19 -7.86 2.79
C LEU A 145 -12.23 -8.98 2.79
N PRO A 146 -12.69 -9.45 1.61
CA PRO A 146 -13.47 -10.67 1.53
C PRO A 146 -12.69 -11.83 2.16
N GLU A 147 -13.41 -12.79 2.77
CA GLU A 147 -12.80 -13.95 3.44
C GLU A 147 -11.81 -14.69 2.53
N ARG A 148 -12.15 -14.79 1.24
CA ARG A 148 -11.29 -15.36 0.18
C ARG A 148 -10.99 -14.31 -0.87
N ASN A 149 -9.81 -14.39 -1.46
CA ASN A 149 -9.44 -13.49 -2.55
C ASN A 149 -10.45 -13.59 -3.69
N THR A 150 -10.91 -12.45 -4.20
CA THR A 150 -11.83 -12.35 -5.33
C THR A 150 -11.06 -11.99 -6.61
N PRO A 151 -11.57 -12.37 -7.80
CA PRO A 151 -11.04 -11.89 -9.06
C PRO A 151 -10.92 -10.36 -9.06
N ASN A 152 -9.77 -9.87 -9.54
CA ASN A 152 -9.46 -8.44 -9.64
C ASN A 152 -9.48 -7.66 -8.31
N MET A 153 -9.40 -8.30 -7.14
CA MET A 153 -9.49 -7.57 -5.86
C MET A 153 -8.50 -6.39 -5.76
N GLU A 154 -7.29 -6.52 -6.28
CA GLU A 154 -6.28 -5.45 -6.25
C GLU A 154 -6.65 -4.21 -7.10
N ASP A 155 -7.65 -4.32 -7.97
CA ASP A 155 -8.19 -3.21 -8.76
C ASP A 155 -9.17 -2.32 -7.97
N ASP A 156 -9.60 -2.76 -6.78
CA ASP A 156 -10.47 -1.99 -5.88
C ASP A 156 -9.83 -0.65 -5.47
N LYS A 157 -10.65 0.41 -5.41
CA LYS A 157 -10.17 1.77 -5.15
C LYS A 157 -9.46 1.90 -3.81
N THR A 158 -9.95 1.23 -2.77
CA THR A 158 -9.33 1.26 -1.45
C THR A 158 -7.99 0.56 -1.50
N LEU A 159 -7.92 -0.66 -2.04
CA LEU A 159 -6.66 -1.38 -2.17
C LEU A 159 -5.65 -0.66 -3.05
N ARG A 160 -6.07 -0.03 -4.14
CA ARG A 160 -5.19 0.78 -5.01
C ARG A 160 -4.57 1.96 -4.26
N GLU A 161 -5.26 2.55 -3.28
CA GLU A 161 -4.73 3.66 -2.49
C GLU A 161 -3.79 3.20 -1.37
N THR A 162 -4.07 2.06 -0.74
CA THR A 162 -3.36 1.51 0.43
C THR A 162 -2.41 0.35 0.09
N SER A 163 -2.12 0.13 -1.18
CA SER A 163 -1.14 -0.86 -1.65
C SER A 163 -0.23 -0.29 -2.75
N CYS A 164 0.85 -1.03 -3.00
CA CYS A 164 1.83 -0.72 -4.03
C CYS A 164 1.64 -1.54 -5.32
N ASP A 165 0.42 -1.99 -5.62
CA ASP A 165 0.13 -2.71 -6.87
C ASP A 165 0.66 -1.93 -8.10
N PRO A 166 1.45 -2.55 -9.00
CA PRO A 166 2.13 -1.88 -10.12
C PRO A 166 1.30 -1.79 -11.40
N LYS A 167 0.13 -2.43 -11.47
CA LYS A 167 -0.71 -2.46 -12.67
C LYS A 167 -1.03 -1.05 -13.13
N PHE A 168 -0.71 -0.76 -14.39
CA PHE A 168 -0.85 0.55 -15.05
C PHE A 168 -0.14 1.72 -14.34
N ARG A 169 0.90 1.45 -13.56
CA ARG A 169 1.74 2.46 -12.90
C ARG A 169 3.18 2.26 -13.31
N ARG A 170 3.86 3.35 -13.65
CA ARG A 170 5.28 3.28 -14.05
C ARG A 170 6.14 3.13 -12.81
N ALA A 171 7.19 2.34 -12.93
CA ALA A 171 8.10 2.05 -11.83
C ALA A 171 9.55 2.38 -12.20
N LEU A 172 10.36 2.70 -11.20
CA LEU A 172 11.81 2.81 -11.28
C LEU A 172 12.43 1.66 -10.47
N VAL A 173 13.38 0.95 -11.08
CA VAL A 173 14.30 0.03 -10.42
C VAL A 173 15.67 0.70 -10.44
N THR A 174 16.25 0.99 -9.28
CA THR A 174 17.43 1.87 -9.18
C THR A 174 18.71 1.27 -9.73
N ASP A 175 18.92 -0.04 -9.54
CA ASP A 175 20.01 -0.79 -10.16
C ASP A 175 19.41 -1.96 -10.93
N GLY A 176 19.44 -1.87 -12.25
CA GLY A 176 18.97 -2.91 -13.15
C GLY A 176 20.02 -3.93 -13.56
N LYS A 177 21.29 -3.73 -13.19
CA LYS A 177 22.37 -4.67 -13.46
C LYS A 177 22.48 -5.72 -12.36
N SER A 178 22.08 -5.39 -11.13
CA SER A 178 22.01 -6.36 -10.04
C SER A 178 21.01 -7.49 -10.35
N ALA A 179 21.30 -8.70 -9.85
CA ALA A 179 20.40 -9.85 -10.04
C ALA A 179 18.99 -9.59 -9.45
N VAL A 180 18.94 -8.89 -8.31
CA VAL A 180 17.69 -8.44 -7.69
C VAL A 180 16.97 -7.45 -8.59
N GLY A 181 17.68 -6.46 -9.12
CA GLY A 181 17.16 -5.48 -10.07
C GLY A 181 16.50 -6.11 -11.28
N GLN A 182 17.20 -7.05 -11.92
CA GLN A 182 16.69 -7.77 -13.09
C GLN A 182 15.43 -8.58 -12.76
N ALA A 183 15.40 -9.26 -11.61
CA ALA A 183 14.25 -10.03 -11.15
C ALA A 183 13.05 -9.13 -10.85
N VAL A 184 13.27 -8.02 -10.15
CA VAL A 184 12.23 -7.02 -9.83
C VAL A 184 11.66 -6.40 -11.10
N ALA A 185 12.50 -6.04 -12.07
CA ALA A 185 12.05 -5.48 -13.34
C ALA A 185 11.11 -6.44 -14.09
N ARG A 186 11.46 -7.73 -14.19
CA ARG A 186 10.60 -8.76 -14.79
C ARG A 186 9.27 -8.90 -14.04
N ALA A 187 9.32 -9.00 -12.71
CA ALA A 187 8.13 -9.12 -11.89
C ALA A 187 7.18 -7.91 -12.05
N LEU A 188 7.71 -6.69 -12.17
CA LEU A 188 6.92 -5.50 -12.43
C LEU A 188 6.25 -5.55 -13.81
N LEU A 189 6.98 -5.97 -14.85
CA LEU A 189 6.44 -6.12 -16.20
C LEU A 189 5.32 -7.18 -16.26
N ASP A 190 5.50 -8.31 -15.59
CA ASP A 190 4.51 -9.40 -15.51
C ASP A 190 3.27 -8.96 -14.71
N ALA A 191 3.45 -8.13 -13.69
CA ALA A 191 2.37 -7.54 -12.91
C ALA A 191 1.64 -6.38 -13.63
N GLY A 192 1.91 -6.14 -14.92
CA GLY A 192 1.19 -5.17 -15.73
C GLY A 192 1.69 -3.73 -15.62
N CYS A 193 2.94 -3.54 -15.19
CA CYS A 193 3.63 -2.25 -15.29
C CYS A 193 3.80 -1.86 -16.77
N PRO A 194 3.30 -0.70 -17.22
CA PRO A 194 3.38 -0.29 -18.62
C PRO A 194 4.76 0.29 -18.98
N THR A 195 5.54 0.72 -17.99
CA THR A 195 6.89 1.25 -18.20
C THR A 195 7.74 1.02 -16.97
N VAL A 196 8.85 0.32 -17.12
CA VAL A 196 9.88 0.19 -16.10
C VAL A 196 11.08 1.02 -16.52
N PHE A 197 11.39 2.05 -15.75
CA PHE A 197 12.67 2.74 -15.84
C PHE A 197 13.70 1.87 -15.13
N LEU A 198 14.74 1.47 -15.86
CA LEU A 198 15.75 0.54 -15.39
C LEU A 198 17.07 1.29 -15.25
N GLY A 199 17.51 1.48 -14.01
CA GLY A 199 18.74 2.19 -13.70
C GLY A 199 19.97 1.43 -14.18
N ASP A 200 20.86 2.14 -14.84
CA ASP A 200 22.17 1.66 -15.24
C ASP A 200 23.24 2.40 -14.41
N PRO A 201 23.78 1.79 -13.34
CA PRO A 201 24.79 2.43 -12.51
C PRO A 201 26.16 2.51 -13.19
N GLN A 202 26.38 1.75 -14.27
CA GLN A 202 27.69 1.64 -14.91
C GLN A 202 27.52 1.59 -16.44
N ALA A 203 27.02 2.66 -17.05
CA ALA A 203 26.66 2.69 -18.48
C ALA A 203 27.77 2.26 -19.45
N TRP A 204 29.03 2.36 -19.02
CA TRP A 204 30.20 1.92 -19.79
C TRP A 204 30.43 0.39 -19.76
N ARG A 205 29.88 -0.32 -18.77
CA ARG A 205 30.04 -1.77 -18.58
C ARG A 205 28.87 -2.52 -19.22
N ARG A 206 29.14 -3.51 -20.06
CA ARG A 206 28.10 -4.37 -20.63
C ARG A 206 27.60 -5.40 -19.62
N ASP A 207 26.31 -5.66 -19.63
CA ASP A 207 25.68 -6.75 -18.88
C ASP A 207 24.60 -7.40 -19.74
N ALA A 208 24.73 -8.70 -20.02
CA ALA A 208 23.84 -9.40 -20.93
C ALA A 208 22.40 -9.49 -20.41
N GLY A 209 22.20 -9.56 -19.09
CA GLY A 209 20.88 -9.64 -18.47
C GLY A 209 20.14 -8.30 -18.54
N PHE A 210 20.87 -7.20 -18.28
CA PHE A 210 20.39 -5.84 -18.48
C PHE A 210 20.07 -5.57 -19.95
N ASP A 211 20.98 -5.90 -20.88
CA ASP A 211 20.79 -5.67 -22.31
C ASP A 211 19.57 -6.44 -22.85
N ALA A 212 19.34 -7.67 -22.37
CA ALA A 212 18.15 -8.45 -22.71
C ALA A 212 16.85 -7.82 -22.18
N LEU A 213 16.87 -7.24 -20.97
CA LEU A 213 15.70 -6.54 -20.41
C LEU A 213 15.42 -5.22 -21.13
N ALA A 214 16.47 -4.47 -21.46
CA ALA A 214 16.36 -3.21 -22.19
C ALA A 214 15.80 -3.39 -23.61
N ALA A 215 15.79 -4.60 -24.15
CA ALA A 215 15.16 -4.92 -25.43
C ALA A 215 13.62 -4.99 -25.36
N ASP A 216 13.00 -5.13 -24.16
CA ASP A 216 11.54 -5.05 -24.03
C ASP A 216 11.09 -3.59 -24.27
N PRO A 217 10.12 -3.32 -25.15
CA PRO A 217 9.67 -1.96 -25.47
C PRO A 217 9.04 -1.20 -24.30
N ARG A 218 8.72 -1.89 -23.19
CA ARG A 218 8.24 -1.29 -21.95
C ARG A 218 9.38 -0.87 -21.02
N VAL A 219 10.62 -1.27 -21.30
CA VAL A 219 11.78 -0.92 -20.48
C VAL A 219 12.45 0.32 -21.05
N GLN A 220 12.81 1.25 -20.17
CA GLN A 220 13.59 2.44 -20.52
C GLN A 220 14.84 2.48 -19.65
N ALA A 221 15.99 2.18 -20.25
CA ALA A 221 17.28 2.30 -19.59
C ALA A 221 17.54 3.78 -19.23
N LEU A 222 18.02 4.02 -18.02
CA LEU A 222 18.38 5.34 -17.51
C LEU A 222 19.74 5.25 -16.85
N ALA A 223 20.72 6.07 -17.28
CA ALA A 223 21.95 6.20 -16.52
C ALA A 223 21.63 6.71 -15.11
N LEU A 224 21.88 5.87 -14.10
CA LEU A 224 21.51 6.12 -12.72
C LEU A 224 22.46 5.40 -11.78
N ASP A 225 23.49 6.11 -11.34
CA ASP A 225 24.32 5.71 -10.20
C ASP A 225 23.78 6.43 -8.96
N VAL A 226 23.29 5.67 -7.98
CA VAL A 226 22.71 6.23 -6.75
C VAL A 226 23.75 6.85 -5.82
N THR A 227 25.03 6.60 -6.07
CA THR A 227 26.16 7.17 -5.31
C THR A 227 26.61 8.52 -5.83
N ASP A 228 26.17 8.91 -7.04
CA ASP A 228 26.46 10.21 -7.68
C ASP A 228 25.17 11.04 -7.78
N SER A 229 25.21 12.27 -7.26
CA SER A 229 24.05 13.16 -7.26
C SER A 229 23.68 13.66 -8.66
N ALA A 230 24.64 13.82 -9.57
CA ALA A 230 24.38 14.37 -10.90
C ALA A 230 23.40 13.51 -11.75
N PRO A 231 23.60 12.19 -11.90
CA PRO A 231 22.65 11.32 -12.60
C PRO A 231 21.31 11.19 -11.83
N VAL A 232 21.33 11.23 -10.49
CA VAL A 232 20.11 11.21 -9.68
C VAL A 232 19.26 12.45 -9.94
N ASP A 233 19.84 13.64 -9.92
CA ASP A 233 19.13 14.91 -10.15
C ASP A 233 18.57 14.98 -11.59
N SER A 234 19.38 14.56 -12.57
CA SER A 234 18.94 14.50 -13.98
C SER A 234 17.81 13.48 -14.19
N GLY A 235 17.92 12.30 -13.57
CA GLY A 235 16.87 11.29 -13.55
C GLY A 235 15.58 11.82 -12.92
N ALA A 236 15.67 12.42 -11.74
CA ALA A 236 14.53 13.01 -11.05
C ALA A 236 13.83 14.10 -11.89
N ALA A 237 14.59 14.97 -12.56
CA ALA A 237 14.05 15.99 -13.43
C ALA A 237 13.31 15.41 -14.67
N SER A 238 13.83 14.32 -15.24
CA SER A 238 13.30 13.74 -16.48
C SER A 238 12.12 12.78 -16.29
N ILE A 239 12.11 12.01 -15.20
CA ILE A 239 11.12 10.96 -14.93
C ILE A 239 10.37 11.09 -13.61
N GLY A 240 10.73 12.01 -12.72
CA GLY A 240 10.16 12.12 -11.37
C GLY A 240 8.64 12.26 -11.35
N VAL A 241 8.06 13.07 -12.27
CA VAL A 241 6.60 13.23 -12.39
C VAL A 241 5.88 12.02 -13.01
N LYS A 242 6.64 11.09 -13.60
CA LYS A 242 6.12 9.90 -14.31
C LYS A 242 6.16 8.65 -13.46
N VAL A 243 7.15 8.53 -12.57
CA VAL A 243 7.36 7.36 -11.70
C VAL A 243 6.33 7.38 -10.58
N ARG A 244 5.64 6.25 -10.38
CA ARG A 244 4.71 6.07 -9.26
C ARG A 244 5.27 5.19 -8.15
N HIS A 245 6.12 4.24 -8.52
CA HIS A 245 6.75 3.29 -7.61
C HIS A 245 8.26 3.32 -7.82
N LEU A 246 9.02 3.36 -6.74
CA LEU A 246 10.47 3.25 -6.76
C LEU A 246 10.83 2.03 -5.92
N VAL A 247 11.62 1.13 -6.50
CA VAL A 247 12.19 -0.01 -5.79
C VAL A 247 13.70 0.18 -5.78
N ASN A 248 14.26 0.36 -4.59
CA ASN A 248 15.71 0.44 -4.45
C ASN A 248 16.30 -0.97 -4.48
N THR A 249 17.13 -1.25 -5.48
CA THR A 249 17.83 -2.52 -5.69
C THR A 249 19.35 -2.34 -5.78
N ALA A 250 19.83 -1.14 -5.47
CA ALA A 250 21.24 -0.83 -5.31
C ALA A 250 21.69 -1.22 -3.91
N ASP A 251 22.86 -1.84 -3.82
CA ASP A 251 23.52 -2.25 -2.58
C ASP A 251 24.56 -1.21 -2.11
#